data_AF-A0A521VES9-F1
#
_entry.id   AF-A0A521VES9-F1
#
_cell.length_a   1.000
_cell.length_b   1.000
_cell.length_c   1.000
_cell.angle_alpha   90.00
_cell.angle_beta   90.00
_cell.angle_gamma   90.00
#
_symmetry.space_group_name_H-M   'P 1'
#
loop_
_entity.id
_entity.type
_entity.pdbx_description
1 polymer ?
#
loop_
_entity_poly.entity_id
_entity_poly.type
_entity_poly.pdbx_seq_one_letter_code
_entity_poly.pdbx_strand_id
1 'polypeptide(L)'
;MCGAVAGEPHPYDSSRKTRLHIGHIIDKSMGGTDEPGNLKAICSVCNEGASNLTLARPSAIKLLAQIRRAPAKDQLEVLEWLVKKFPKQTKEYLALPKD
;
A
#
# COMPACT_ATOMS: atom_id res chain seq x y z
N MET A 1 6.94 -8.90 -8.50
CA MET A 1 8.38 -9.25 -8.53
C MET A 1 8.61 -10.05 -9.80
N CYS A 2 9.65 -9.76 -10.59
CA CYS A 2 9.84 -10.35 -11.92
C CYS A 2 10.70 -11.63 -11.97
N GLY A 3 11.35 -12.01 -10.87
CA GLY A 3 12.13 -13.26 -10.77
C GLY A 3 13.57 -13.19 -11.33
N ALA A 4 14.02 -12.07 -11.88
CA ALA A 4 15.38 -11.92 -12.39
C ALA A 4 16.44 -12.06 -11.28
N VAL A 5 17.53 -12.79 -11.54
CA VAL A 5 18.61 -13.04 -10.57
C VAL A 5 19.85 -12.18 -10.86
N ALA A 6 20.77 -12.12 -9.90
CA ALA A 6 22.00 -11.34 -10.05
C ALA A 6 22.86 -11.88 -11.22
N GLY A 7 23.28 -10.98 -12.12
CA GLY A 7 24.17 -11.31 -13.23
C GLY A 7 23.48 -11.77 -14.53
N GLU A 8 22.19 -12.09 -14.49
CA GLU A 8 21.38 -12.35 -15.68
C GLU A 8 21.15 -11.08 -16.51
N PRO A 9 20.78 -11.20 -17.81
CA PRO A 9 20.38 -10.04 -18.62
C PRO A 9 19.31 -9.20 -17.92
N HIS A 10 19.43 -7.87 -18.01
CA HIS A 10 18.50 -6.95 -17.36
C HIS A 10 17.12 -7.02 -18.05
N PRO A 11 15.99 -7.05 -17.30
CA PRO A 11 14.65 -7.34 -17.86
C PRO A 11 14.18 -6.43 -18.99
N TYR A 12 14.68 -5.18 -19.02
CA TYR A 12 14.38 -4.21 -20.08
C TYR A 12 15.55 -3.93 -21.02
N ASP A 13 16.73 -4.50 -20.75
CA ASP A 13 17.93 -4.20 -21.52
C ASP A 13 18.92 -5.37 -21.43
N SER A 14 18.88 -6.25 -22.43
CA SER A 14 19.70 -7.46 -22.46
C SER A 14 21.21 -7.19 -22.54
N SER A 15 21.64 -5.96 -22.86
CA SER A 15 23.06 -5.59 -22.92
C SER A 15 23.68 -5.37 -21.53
N ARG A 16 22.85 -5.19 -20.49
CA ARG A 16 23.28 -4.96 -19.11
C ARG A 16 22.96 -6.16 -18.23
N LYS A 17 23.73 -6.32 -17.15
CA LYS A 17 23.48 -7.33 -16.12
C LYS A 17 22.53 -6.78 -15.05
N THR A 18 21.61 -7.62 -14.58
CA THR A 18 20.71 -7.37 -13.47
C THR A 18 21.51 -7.19 -12.18
N ARG A 19 21.29 -6.07 -11.50
CA ARG A 19 21.76 -5.80 -10.13
C ARG A 19 20.60 -5.97 -9.16
N LEU A 20 20.86 -6.62 -8.04
CA LEU A 20 19.90 -6.77 -6.95
C LEU A 20 20.19 -5.76 -5.83
N HIS A 21 19.13 -5.34 -5.16
CA HIS A 21 19.13 -4.46 -4.00
C HIS A 21 18.42 -5.18 -2.86
N ILE A 22 18.77 -4.84 -1.62
CA ILE A 22 18.02 -5.26 -0.44
C ILE A 22 16.92 -4.23 -0.21
N GLY A 23 15.68 -4.66 -0.38
CA GLY A 23 14.50 -3.86 -0.08
C GLY A 23 13.72 -4.46 1.08
N HIS A 24 12.96 -3.62 1.79
CA HIS A 24 12.03 -4.10 2.80
C HIS A 24 10.75 -4.67 2.17
N ILE A 25 10.13 -5.66 2.81
CA ILE A 25 8.80 -6.15 2.47
C ILE A 25 7.75 -5.13 2.93
N ILE A 26 7.89 -4.67 4.17
CA ILE A 26 7.18 -3.51 4.73
C ILE A 26 8.21 -2.39 4.91
N ASP A 27 7.98 -1.22 4.31
CA ASP A 27 8.88 -0.07 4.44
C ASP A 27 9.07 0.36 5.90
N LYS A 28 10.29 0.82 6.24
CA LYS A 28 10.59 1.41 7.56
C LYS A 28 9.67 2.57 7.93
N SER A 29 9.38 3.45 6.97
CA SER A 29 8.48 4.59 7.16
C SER A 29 7.04 4.16 7.46
N MET A 30 6.70 2.91 7.16
CA MET A 30 5.40 2.27 7.41
C MET A 30 5.46 1.26 8.56
N GLY A 31 6.53 1.26 9.35
CA GLY A 31 6.69 0.41 10.54
C GLY A 31 7.36 -0.95 10.30
N GLY A 32 8.02 -1.15 9.16
CA GLY A 32 8.82 -2.35 8.91
C GLY A 32 10.15 -2.37 9.68
N THR A 33 10.67 -3.58 9.92
CA THR A 33 11.92 -3.83 10.65
C THR A 33 13.09 -4.18 9.74
N ASP A 34 14.32 -4.12 10.25
CA ASP A 34 15.53 -4.59 9.54
C ASP A 34 15.81 -6.09 9.71
N GLU A 35 14.84 -6.84 10.26
CA GLU A 35 14.99 -8.27 10.47
C GLU A 35 15.09 -8.99 9.12
N PRO A 36 15.92 -10.05 8.99
CA PRO A 36 16.06 -10.80 7.73
C PRO A 36 14.71 -11.26 7.14
N GLY A 37 13.72 -11.55 7.98
CA GLY A 37 12.37 -11.93 7.55
C GLY A 37 11.55 -10.81 6.90
N ASN A 38 11.91 -9.54 7.10
CA ASN A 38 11.31 -8.37 6.44
C ASN A 38 12.18 -7.82 5.30
N LEU A 39 13.30 -8.48 4.97
CA LEU A 39 14.19 -8.07 3.88
C LEU A 39 14.05 -9.03 2.69
N LYS A 40 14.20 -8.49 1.48
CA LYS A 40 14.19 -9.26 0.24
C LYS A 40 15.18 -8.71 -0.77
N ALA A 41 15.80 -9.61 -1.54
CA ALA A 41 16.56 -9.22 -2.72
C ALA A 41 15.61 -8.93 -3.89
N ILE A 42 15.72 -7.75 -4.49
CA ILE A 42 14.89 -7.30 -5.62
C ILE A 42 15.76 -6.60 -6.68
N CYS A 43 15.45 -6.77 -7.97
CA CYS A 43 16.18 -6.07 -9.02
C CYS A 43 15.87 -4.56 -9.04
N SER A 44 16.73 -3.74 -9.65
CA SER A 44 16.53 -2.27 -9.75
C SER A 44 15.12 -1.90 -10.25
N VAL A 45 14.65 -2.59 -11.29
CA VAL A 45 13.31 -2.41 -11.86
C VAL A 45 12.21 -2.69 -10.84
N CYS A 46 12.30 -3.81 -10.11
CA CYS A 46 11.31 -4.15 -9.10
C CYS A 46 11.42 -3.25 -7.88
N ASN A 47 12.58 -2.68 -7.59
CA ASN A 47 12.80 -1.73 -6.51
C ASN A 47 12.15 -0.38 -6.84
N GLU A 48 12.51 0.20 -7.99
CA GLU A 48 11.93 1.45 -8.52
C GLU A 48 10.43 1.28 -8.82
N GLY A 49 10.05 0.11 -9.32
CA GLY A 49 8.67 -0.29 -9.57
C GLY A 49 7.88 -0.54 -8.29
N ALA A 50 8.48 -1.09 -7.23
CA ALA A 50 7.81 -1.24 -5.93
C ALA A 50 7.51 0.13 -5.32
N SER A 51 8.40 1.11 -5.46
CA SER A 51 8.14 2.49 -5.02
C SER A 51 6.94 3.13 -5.75
N ASN A 52 6.60 2.68 -6.96
CA ASN A 52 5.56 3.26 -7.81
C ASN A 52 4.27 2.41 -7.96
N LEU A 53 4.32 1.08 -7.84
CA LEU A 53 3.20 0.17 -8.10
C LEU A 53 2.54 -0.41 -6.85
N THR A 54 3.22 -0.51 -5.72
CA THR A 54 2.51 -0.75 -4.45
C THR A 54 2.06 0.59 -3.93
N LEU A 55 0.92 1.09 -4.43
CA LEU A 55 0.18 2.16 -3.76
C LEU A 55 0.08 1.75 -2.30
N ALA A 56 0.88 2.38 -1.44
CA ALA A 56 0.89 2.10 -0.01
C ALA A 56 -0.57 2.12 0.44
N ARG A 57 -1.02 1.04 1.10
CA ARG A 57 -2.41 0.89 1.51
C ARG A 57 -2.83 2.21 2.15
N PRO A 58 -3.85 2.91 1.60
CA PRO A 58 -4.17 4.24 2.07
C PRO A 58 -4.56 4.13 3.54
N SER A 59 -3.87 4.88 4.40
CA SER A 59 -4.18 4.91 5.82
C SER A 59 -5.51 5.64 6.03
N ALA A 60 -6.17 5.40 7.16
CA ALA A 60 -7.41 6.11 7.50
C ALA A 60 -7.23 7.63 7.44
N ILE A 61 -6.07 8.15 7.86
CA ILE A 61 -5.71 9.58 7.79
C ILE A 61 -5.71 10.08 6.34
N LYS A 62 -5.10 9.34 5.41
CA LYS A 62 -5.05 9.71 3.99
C LYS A 62 -6.44 9.67 3.35
N LEU A 63 -7.24 8.66 3.67
CA LEU A 63 -8.62 8.54 3.18
C LEU A 63 -9.49 9.70 3.70
N LEU A 64 -9.43 9.99 4.99
CA LEU A 64 -10.20 11.09 5.59
C LEU A 64 -9.79 12.46 5.03
N ALA A 65 -8.51 12.69 4.75
CA ALA A 65 -8.04 13.92 4.12
C ALA A 65 -8.60 14.11 2.70
N GLN A 66 -8.82 13.02 1.96
CA GLN A 66 -9.51 13.08 0.66
C GLN A 66 -11.01 13.31 0.83
N ILE A 67 -11.68 12.51 1.67
CA ILE A 67 -13.14 12.58 1.90
C ILE A 67 -13.56 13.98 2.39
N ARG A 68 -12.83 14.58 3.34
CA ARG A 68 -13.15 15.91 3.88
C ARG A 68 -13.15 17.03 2.84
N ARG A 69 -12.38 16.90 1.76
CA ARG A 69 -12.27 17.91 0.69
C ARG A 69 -13.26 17.66 -0.44
N ALA A 70 -13.94 16.50 -0.46
CA ALA A 70 -14.93 16.18 -1.46
C ALA A 70 -16.25 16.94 -1.20
N PRO A 71 -17.07 17.22 -2.23
CA PRO A 71 -18.42 17.73 -2.07
C PRO A 71 -19.26 16.88 -1.12
N ALA A 72 -20.25 17.50 -0.46
CA ALA A 72 -21.14 16.80 0.48
C ALA A 72 -21.84 15.58 -0.14
N LYS A 73 -22.19 15.65 -1.43
CA LYS A 73 -22.77 14.53 -2.18
C LYS A 73 -21.86 13.29 -2.14
N ASP A 74 -20.59 13.47 -2.43
CA ASP A 74 -19.61 12.37 -2.49
C ASP A 74 -19.30 11.84 -1.08
N GLN A 75 -19.28 12.72 -0.07
CA GLN A 75 -19.13 12.29 1.33
C GLN A 75 -20.29 11.41 1.78
N LEU A 76 -21.53 11.77 1.41
CA LEU A 76 -22.72 10.98 1.72
C LEU A 76 -22.75 9.64 0.97
N GLU A 77 -22.30 9.61 -0.28
CA GLU A 77 -22.17 8.37 -1.06
C GLU A 77 -21.15 7.40 -0.42
N VAL A 78 -20.01 7.92 0.05
CA VAL A 78 -19.02 7.13 0.81
C VAL A 78 -19.61 6.61 2.12
N LEU A 79 -20.37 7.43 2.85
CA LEU A 79 -21.06 7.02 4.07
C LEU A 79 -22.06 5.89 3.79
N GLU A 80 -22.91 6.04 2.79
CA GLU A 80 -23.89 5.03 2.39
C GLU A 80 -23.22 3.69 2.06
N TRP A 81 -22.14 3.74 1.28
CA TRP A 81 -21.35 2.55 0.95
C TRP A 81 -20.75 1.88 2.18
N LEU A 82 -20.17 2.65 3.12
CA LEU A 82 -19.59 2.12 4.35
C LEU A 82 -20.65 1.45 5.24
N VAL A 83 -21.83 2.06 5.38
CA VAL A 83 -22.95 1.50 6.14
C VAL A 83 -23.43 0.17 5.53
N LYS A 84 -23.60 0.13 4.21
CA LYS A 84 -24.00 -1.10 3.49
C LYS A 84 -22.95 -2.20 3.60
N LYS A 85 -21.66 -1.83 3.58
CA LYS A 85 -20.55 -2.78 3.66
C LYS A 85 -20.35 -3.38 5.04
N PHE A 86 -20.63 -2.62 6.10
CA PHE A 86 -20.36 -3.01 7.49
C PHE A 86 -21.61 -2.96 8.38
N PRO A 87 -22.70 -3.69 8.03
CA PRO A 87 -24.00 -3.52 8.67
C PRO A 87 -24.01 -3.87 10.16
N LYS A 88 -23.19 -4.83 10.60
CA LYS A 88 -23.08 -5.20 12.03
C LYS A 88 -22.36 -4.10 12.82
N GLN A 89 -21.20 -3.67 12.33
CA GLN A 89 -20.38 -2.64 12.97
C GLN A 89 -21.11 -1.30 13.01
N THR A 90 -21.88 -0.97 11.97
CA THR A 90 -22.73 0.22 11.99
C THR A 90 -23.79 0.15 13.08
N LYS A 91 -24.49 -0.99 13.22
CA LYS A 91 -25.49 -1.16 14.30
C LYS A 91 -24.85 -1.01 15.68
N GLU A 92 -23.71 -1.63 15.90
CA GLU A 92 -22.95 -1.54 17.16
C GLU A 92 -22.54 -0.10 17.44
N TYR A 93 -21.98 0.61 16.44
CA TYR A 93 -21.57 2.01 16.58
C TYR A 93 -22.72 2.95 16.88
N LEU A 94 -23.89 2.73 16.26
CA LEU A 94 -25.10 3.54 16.52
C LEU A 94 -25.71 3.29 17.90
N ALA A 95 -25.42 2.13 18.51
CA ALA A 95 -25.88 1.79 19.85
C ALA A 95 -24.95 2.31 20.96
N LEU A 96 -23.75 2.81 20.61
CA LEU A 96 -22.86 3.41 21.59
C LEU A 96 -23.45 4.71 22.16
N PRO A 97 -23.33 4.95 23.49
CA PRO A 97 -23.65 6.24 24.08
C PRO A 97 -22.86 7.32 23.36
N LYS A 98 -23.53 8.42 23.01
CA LYS A 98 -22.87 9.62 22.51
C LYS A 98 -22.70 10.57 23.68
N ASP A 99 -21.45 10.90 23.99
CA ASP A 99 -21.07 11.94 24.95
C ASP A 99 -21.58 13.32 24.51
#